data_AF-A0A2V7H8B3-F1
#
_entry.id   AF-A0A2V7H8B3-F1
#
_cell.length_a   1.000
_cell.length_b   1.000
_cell.length_c   1.000
_cell.angle_alpha   90.00
_cell.angle_beta   90.00
_cell.angle_gamma   90.00
#
_symmetry.space_group_name_H-M   'P 1'
#
loop_
_entity.id
_entity.type
_entity.pdbx_description
1 polymer ?
#
loop_
_entity_poly.entity_id
_entity_poly.type
_entity_poly.pdbx_seq_one_letter_code
_entity_poly.pdbx_strand_id
1 'polypeptide(L)'
;VAKAPLFRHPLIGPFLRAVGALPVHRREEAGDDPRKNEALFATAIAHLRAGGAVLIFPEGRSQPVPTLLPLRTGAARLLLGAEADGGGHGVTLLPVGLVFQAPGTFRVASALVAVGPPVGVDDCVAAYGAEPEATVRRLTERLAWAIRAQIV
;
A
#
# COMPACT_ATOMS: atom_id res chain seq x y z
N VAL A 1 4.38 -0.08 -5.27
CA VAL A 1 5.65 -0.28 -4.53
C VAL A 1 6.41 -1.46 -5.13
N ALA A 2 7.63 -1.26 -5.60
CA ALA A 2 8.45 -2.31 -6.23
C ALA A 2 9.80 -2.51 -5.51
N LYS A 3 10.38 -3.71 -5.63
CA LYS A 3 11.66 -4.10 -4.99
C LYS A 3 12.81 -3.22 -5.48
N ALA A 4 13.59 -2.64 -4.54
CA ALA A 4 14.72 -1.76 -4.84
C ALA A 4 15.76 -2.32 -5.85
N PRO A 5 16.09 -3.63 -5.87
CA PRO A 5 16.99 -4.19 -6.88
C PRO A 5 16.49 -4.08 -8.34
N LEU A 6 15.17 -4.10 -8.57
CA LEU A 6 14.62 -3.97 -9.93
C LEU A 6 14.87 -2.58 -10.54
N PHE A 7 15.02 -1.55 -9.71
CA PHE A 7 15.32 -0.19 -10.16
C PHE A 7 16.77 0.00 -10.61
N ARG A 8 17.66 -0.96 -10.32
CA ARG A 8 19.05 -1.00 -10.80
C ARG A 8 19.17 -1.70 -12.16
N HIS A 9 18.12 -2.39 -12.62
CA HIS A 9 18.14 -3.05 -13.92
C HIS A 9 18.01 -2.00 -15.04
N PRO A 10 18.94 -1.93 -16.01
CA PRO A 10 19.00 -0.85 -16.99
C PRO A 10 17.77 -0.77 -17.90
N LEU A 11 17.04 -1.88 -18.07
CA LEU A 11 15.80 -1.93 -18.87
C LEU A 11 14.51 -1.73 -18.07
N ILE A 12 14.48 -2.15 -16.79
CA ILE A 12 13.23 -2.18 -16.00
C ILE A 12 13.14 -0.95 -15.09
N GLY A 13 14.29 -0.43 -14.63
CA GLY A 13 14.38 0.75 -13.77
C GLY A 13 13.77 2.02 -14.38
N PRO A 14 14.05 2.38 -15.65
CA PRO A 14 13.43 3.55 -16.30
C PRO A 14 11.92 3.39 -16.45
N PHE A 15 11.44 2.21 -16.83
CA PHE A 15 10.01 1.91 -16.97
C PHE A 15 9.28 2.03 -15.63
N LEU A 16 9.84 1.44 -14.56
CA LEU A 16 9.27 1.53 -13.22
C LEU A 16 9.22 2.97 -12.70
N ARG A 17 10.24 3.79 -12.98
CA ARG A 17 10.21 5.22 -12.64
C ARG A 17 9.19 5.99 -13.48
N ALA A 18 9.03 5.64 -14.76
CA ALA A 18 8.06 6.26 -15.66
C ALA A 18 6.60 6.00 -15.26
N VAL A 19 6.30 4.85 -14.65
CA VAL A 19 4.96 4.55 -14.09
C VAL A 19 4.78 5.03 -12.64
N GLY A 20 5.67 5.89 -12.13
CA GLY A 20 5.55 6.47 -10.79
C GLY A 20 5.82 5.48 -9.64
N ALA A 21 6.49 4.35 -9.90
CA ALA A 21 6.75 3.38 -8.84
C ALA A 21 7.75 3.94 -7.83
N LEU A 22 7.28 4.19 -6.60
CA LEU A 22 8.12 4.58 -5.48
C LEU A 22 8.98 3.38 -5.02
N PRO A 23 10.32 3.51 -4.96
CA PRO A 23 11.21 2.45 -4.50
C PRO A 23 11.09 2.29 -2.99
N VAL A 24 10.59 1.15 -2.51
CA VAL A 24 10.51 0.87 -1.06
C VAL A 24 11.60 -0.12 -0.69
N HIS A 25 12.40 0.26 0.30
CA HIS A 25 13.45 -0.58 0.85
C HIS A 25 12.80 -1.49 1.90
N ARG A 26 12.96 -2.81 1.74
CA ARG A 26 12.41 -3.79 2.69
C ARG A 26 13.24 -3.70 3.97
N ARG A 27 12.57 -3.85 5.12
CA ARG A 27 13.17 -3.91 6.48
C ARG A 27 14.35 -4.90 6.63
N GLU A 28 14.51 -5.86 5.72
CA GLU A 28 15.59 -6.86 5.77
C GLU A 28 16.91 -6.37 5.15
N GLU A 29 16.90 -5.29 4.36
CA GLU A 29 18.11 -4.74 3.71
C GLU A 29 18.52 -3.35 4.26
N ALA A 30 17.56 -2.60 4.82
CA ALA A 30 17.83 -1.36 5.52
C ALA A 30 17.84 -1.64 7.01
N GLY A 31 19.05 -1.83 7.58
CA GLY A 31 19.25 -1.79 9.02
C GLY A 31 18.41 -0.67 9.63
N ASP A 32 17.68 -1.02 10.68
CA ASP A 32 16.58 -0.33 11.33
C ASP A 32 16.83 1.18 11.54
N ASP A 33 16.65 1.99 10.48
CA ASP A 33 16.87 3.42 10.50
C ASP A 33 15.52 4.14 10.34
N PRO A 34 14.89 4.54 11.45
CA PRO A 34 13.56 5.18 11.48
C PRO A 34 13.46 6.40 10.55
N ARG A 35 14.56 7.12 10.36
CA ARG A 35 14.65 8.34 9.54
C ARG A 35 14.40 8.07 8.05
N LYS A 36 14.82 6.90 7.54
CA LYS A 36 14.59 6.53 6.14
C LYS A 36 13.13 6.20 5.85
N ASN A 37 12.42 5.67 6.85
CA ASN A 37 10.98 5.46 6.74
C ASN A 37 10.23 6.80 6.71
N GLU A 38 10.61 7.76 7.56
CA GLU A 38 9.96 9.07 7.60
C GLU A 38 10.07 9.81 6.25
N ALA A 39 11.24 9.82 5.61
CA ALA A 39 11.44 10.42 4.29
C ALA A 39 10.59 9.75 3.19
N LEU A 40 10.46 8.42 3.22
CA LEU A 40 9.60 7.68 2.30
C LEU A 40 8.13 8.03 2.50
N PHE A 41 7.68 8.12 3.76
CA PHE A 41 6.30 8.50 4.09
C PHE A 41 6.01 9.93 3.62
N ALA A 42 6.90 10.89 3.88
CA ALA A 42 6.76 12.26 3.42
C ALA A 42 6.67 12.35 1.88
N THR A 43 7.52 11.61 1.18
CA THR A 43 7.50 11.56 -0.30
C THR A 43 6.20 10.96 -0.83
N ALA A 44 5.73 9.85 -0.24
CA ALA A 44 4.49 9.20 -0.64
C ALA A 44 3.27 10.07 -0.34
N ILE A 45 3.24 10.77 0.80
CA ILE A 45 2.19 11.73 1.14
C ILE A 45 2.17 12.88 0.13
N ALA A 46 3.32 13.48 -0.17
CA ALA A 46 3.41 14.54 -1.17
C ALA A 46 2.93 14.08 -2.56
N HIS A 47 3.26 12.85 -2.95
CA HIS A 47 2.81 12.27 -4.20
C HIS A 47 1.29 12.07 -4.24
N LEU A 48 0.69 11.56 -3.15
CA LEU A 48 -0.76 11.41 -3.02
C LEU A 48 -1.47 12.78 -3.09
N ARG A 49 -0.94 13.79 -2.40
CA ARG A 49 -1.48 15.16 -2.43
C ARG A 49 -1.39 15.81 -3.82
N ALA A 50 -0.42 15.40 -4.64
CA ALA A 50 -0.29 15.83 -6.03
C ALA A 50 -1.25 15.08 -7.00
N GLY A 51 -2.17 14.26 -6.50
CA GLY A 51 -3.08 13.44 -7.31
C GLY A 51 -2.46 12.15 -7.83
N GLY A 52 -1.29 11.77 -7.31
CA GLY A 52 -0.63 10.51 -7.62
C GLY A 52 -1.28 9.30 -6.94
N ALA A 53 -0.88 8.10 -7.37
CA ALA A 53 -1.41 6.85 -6.84
C ALA A 53 -0.28 5.98 -6.26
N VAL A 54 -0.55 5.34 -5.12
CA VAL A 54 0.43 4.47 -4.44
C VAL A 54 -0.15 3.08 -4.23
N LEU A 55 0.42 2.08 -4.92
CA LEU A 55 0.12 0.67 -4.68
C LEU A 55 0.98 0.10 -3.55
N ILE A 56 0.37 -0.42 -2.49
CA ILE A 56 1.07 -1.01 -1.33
C ILE A 56 0.59 -2.45 -1.12
N PHE A 57 1.53 -3.34 -0.80
CA PHE A 57 1.24 -4.70 -0.35
C PHE A 57 1.39 -4.75 1.19
N PRO A 58 0.28 -4.65 1.94
CA PRO A 58 0.34 -4.43 3.38
C PRO A 58 0.82 -5.66 4.18
N GLU A 59 0.96 -6.82 3.54
CA GLU A 59 1.44 -8.08 4.13
C GLU A 59 2.96 -8.13 4.31
N GLY A 60 3.72 -7.32 3.57
CA GLY A 60 5.19 -7.27 3.65
C GLY A 60 5.92 -8.55 3.20
N ARG A 61 5.21 -9.64 2.89
CA ARG A 61 5.72 -10.92 2.37
C ARG A 61 4.75 -11.44 1.29
N SER A 62 5.28 -12.03 0.22
CA SER A 62 4.47 -12.75 -0.77
C SER A 62 4.45 -14.22 -0.34
N GLN A 63 3.28 -14.75 0.01
CA GLN A 63 3.11 -16.19 0.19
C GLN A 63 2.09 -16.74 -0.82
N PRO A 64 2.31 -17.94 -1.36
CA PRO A 64 1.42 -18.56 -2.34
C PRO A 64 0.12 -19.12 -1.73
N VAL A 65 -0.12 -18.91 -0.43
CA VAL A 65 -1.33 -19.35 0.27
C VAL A 65 -2.33 -18.18 0.33
N PRO A 66 -3.62 -18.37 -0.02
CA PRO A 66 -4.64 -17.32 -0.04
C PRO A 66 -5.14 -16.96 1.37
N THR A 67 -4.21 -16.59 2.26
CA THR A 67 -4.53 -16.17 3.64
C THR A 67 -3.95 -14.79 3.90
N LEU A 68 -4.82 -13.84 4.23
CA LEU A 68 -4.41 -12.47 4.52
C LEU A 68 -3.65 -12.40 5.85
N LEU A 69 -2.35 -12.09 5.75
CA LEU A 69 -1.48 -11.86 6.91
C LEU A 69 -1.88 -10.57 7.66
N PRO A 70 -1.49 -10.39 8.94
CA PRO A 70 -1.75 -9.16 9.66
C PRO A 70 -1.25 -7.95 8.88
N LEU A 71 -2.16 -7.03 8.54
CA LEU A 71 -1.80 -5.86 7.75
C LEU A 71 -0.94 -4.90 8.58
N ARG A 72 0.12 -4.40 7.95
CA ARG A 72 0.86 -3.26 8.50
C ARG A 72 0.03 -1.99 8.37
N THR A 73 0.14 -1.13 9.38
CA THR A 73 -0.59 0.15 9.48
C THR A 73 -0.16 1.23 8.47
N GLY A 74 0.84 0.95 7.62
CA GLY A 74 1.46 1.94 6.74
C GLY A 74 0.50 2.58 5.74
N ALA A 75 -0.42 1.80 5.16
CA ALA A 75 -1.42 2.33 4.22
C ALA A 75 -2.38 3.33 4.90
N ALA A 76 -2.88 2.98 6.09
CA ALA A 76 -3.74 3.86 6.88
C ALA A 76 -2.99 5.15 7.28
N ARG A 77 -1.74 5.04 7.73
CA ARG A 77 -0.91 6.20 8.10
C ARG A 77 -0.63 7.13 6.91
N LEU A 78 -0.43 6.60 5.71
CA LEU A 78 -0.20 7.42 4.51
C LEU A 78 -1.44 8.21 4.12
N LEU A 79 -2.61 7.56 4.11
CA LEU A 79 -3.86 8.23 3.78
C LEU A 79 -4.18 9.32 4.81
N LEU A 80 -4.15 8.97 6.10
CA LEU A 80 -4.46 9.92 7.17
C LEU A 80 -3.44 11.07 7.19
N GLY A 81 -2.16 10.79 6.97
CA GLY A 81 -1.13 11.82 6.83
C GLY A 81 -1.32 12.70 5.58
N ALA A 82 -1.84 12.16 4.48
CA ALA A 82 -2.15 12.95 3.30
C ALA A 82 -3.34 13.89 3.54
N GLU A 83 -4.33 13.47 4.33
CA GLU A 83 -5.53 14.24 4.64
C GLU A 83 -5.43 15.14 5.89
N ALA A 84 -4.41 14.96 6.73
CA ALA A 84 -4.28 15.62 8.04
C ALA A 84 -4.27 17.16 7.99
N ASP A 85 -3.83 17.77 6.88
CA ASP A 85 -3.66 19.23 6.78
C ASP A 85 -5.00 19.96 6.48
N GLY A 86 -6.14 19.26 6.55
CA GLY A 86 -7.47 19.83 6.29
C GLY A 86 -7.75 20.16 4.83
N GLY A 87 -6.85 19.77 3.92
CA GLY A 87 -6.91 20.10 2.49
C GLY A 87 -7.90 19.27 1.67
N GLY A 88 -8.52 18.23 2.24
CA GLY A 88 -9.50 17.40 1.55
C GLY A 88 -8.99 16.91 0.19
N HIS A 89 -7.81 16.29 0.18
CA HIS A 89 -7.08 15.94 -1.05
C HIS A 89 -7.77 14.82 -1.83
N GLY A 90 -8.85 14.23 -1.29
CA GLY A 90 -9.67 13.22 -1.95
C GLY A 90 -8.97 11.88 -2.06
N VAL A 91 -8.00 11.60 -1.19
CA VAL A 91 -7.23 10.37 -1.22
C VAL A 91 -8.14 9.19 -0.89
N THR A 92 -8.26 8.31 -1.88
CA THR A 92 -9.14 7.13 -1.79
C THR A 92 -8.33 5.88 -1.49
N LEU A 93 -8.90 4.99 -0.67
CA LEU A 93 -8.32 3.69 -0.35
C LEU A 93 -9.06 2.57 -1.08
N LEU A 94 -8.40 1.95 -2.07
CA LEU A 94 -8.97 0.86 -2.86
C LEU A 94 -8.41 -0.51 -2.41
N PRO A 95 -9.26 -1.46 -1.99
CA PRO A 95 -8.84 -2.80 -1.66
C PRO A 95 -8.64 -3.62 -2.95
N VAL A 96 -7.50 -4.30 -3.06
CA VAL A 96 -7.18 -5.14 -4.22
C VAL A 96 -6.84 -6.55 -3.74
N GLY A 97 -7.61 -7.54 -4.19
CA GLY A 97 -7.34 -8.96 -4.03
C GLY A 97 -6.53 -9.50 -5.22
N LEU A 98 -5.57 -10.37 -4.92
CA LEU A 98 -4.76 -11.08 -5.92
C LEU A 98 -4.82 -12.57 -5.65
N VAL A 99 -5.35 -13.33 -6.61
CA VAL A 99 -5.44 -14.79 -6.53
C VAL A 99 -4.61 -15.38 -7.68
N PHE A 100 -3.63 -16.22 -7.34
CA PHE A 100 -2.79 -16.90 -8.32
C PHE A 100 -3.25 -18.34 -8.51
N GLN A 101 -3.45 -18.75 -9.76
CA GLN A 101 -3.73 -20.14 -10.11
C GLN A 101 -2.49 -20.76 -10.75
N ALA A 102 -2.17 -22.00 -10.34
CA ALA A 102 -0.98 -22.75 -10.79
C ALA A 102 0.34 -21.94 -10.78
N PRO A 103 0.66 -21.21 -9.69
CA PRO A 103 1.88 -20.38 -9.64
C PRO A 103 3.12 -21.25 -9.90
N GLY A 104 3.99 -20.81 -10.82
CA GLY A 104 5.22 -21.53 -11.19
C GLY A 104 5.13 -22.40 -12.45
N THR A 105 3.96 -22.50 -13.11
CA THR A 105 3.81 -23.22 -14.38
C THR A 105 3.75 -22.25 -15.57
N PHE A 106 4.74 -22.34 -16.45
CA PHE A 106 4.83 -21.47 -17.64
C PHE A 106 3.64 -21.74 -18.58
N ARG A 107 2.96 -20.67 -19.04
CA ARG A 107 1.77 -20.66 -19.92
C ARG A 107 0.46 -21.20 -19.34
N VAL A 108 0.47 -21.78 -18.15
CA VAL A 108 -0.74 -22.27 -17.45
C VAL A 108 -1.10 -21.39 -16.26
N ALA A 109 -0.10 -20.76 -15.64
CA ALA A 109 -0.34 -19.83 -14.55
C ALA A 109 -1.20 -18.64 -14.97
N SER A 110 -2.21 -18.34 -14.17
CA SER A 110 -3.05 -17.15 -14.29
C SER A 110 -3.08 -16.39 -12.96
N ALA A 111 -3.39 -15.10 -13.03
CA ALA A 111 -3.62 -14.28 -11.85
C ALA A 111 -4.95 -13.55 -12.03
N LEU A 112 -5.83 -13.65 -11.03
CA LEU A 112 -7.04 -12.86 -10.93
C LEU A 112 -6.74 -11.63 -10.07
N VAL A 113 -7.07 -10.45 -10.61
CA VAL A 113 -7.02 -9.18 -9.88
C VAL A 113 -8.46 -8.75 -9.62
N ALA A 114 -8.85 -8.69 -8.35
CA ALA A 114 -10.17 -8.23 -7.94
C ALA A 114 -10.01 -6.86 -7.26
N VAL A 115 -10.66 -5.83 -7.82
CA VAL A 115 -10.66 -4.48 -7.23
C VAL A 115 -12.01 -4.26 -6.57
N GLY A 116 -12.01 -4.08 -5.26
CA GLY A 116 -13.22 -3.81 -4.50
C GLY A 116 -13.60 -2.32 -4.50
N PRO A 117 -14.78 -2.00 -3.95
CA PRO A 117 -15.21 -0.61 -3.81
C PRO A 117 -14.29 0.17 -2.85
N PRO A 118 -14.21 1.51 -3.00
CA PRO A 118 -13.52 2.37 -2.05
C PRO A 118 -13.88 2.09 -0.59
N VAL A 119 -12.86 2.00 0.27
CA VAL A 119 -13.06 1.95 1.71
C VAL A 119 -13.43 3.36 2.18
N GLY A 120 -14.56 3.49 2.89
CA GLY A 120 -14.93 4.78 3.49
C GLY A 120 -13.88 5.21 4.52
N VAL A 121 -13.43 6.46 4.45
CA VAL A 121 -12.36 7.00 5.30
C VAL A 121 -12.75 8.26 6.07
N ASP A 122 -13.87 8.90 5.74
CA ASP A 122 -14.24 10.23 6.24
C ASP A 122 -14.30 10.30 7.77
N ASP A 123 -14.89 9.28 8.40
CA ASP A 123 -14.97 9.18 9.87
C ASP A 123 -13.58 9.07 10.51
N CYS A 124 -12.65 8.39 9.84
CA CYS A 124 -11.28 8.23 10.30
C CYS A 124 -10.49 9.53 10.09
N VAL A 125 -10.64 10.18 8.94
CA VAL A 125 -9.99 11.47 8.67
C VAL A 125 -10.43 12.52 9.70
N ALA A 126 -11.73 12.60 10.00
CA ALA A 126 -12.25 13.54 10.99
C ALA A 126 -11.74 13.26 12.43
N ALA A 127 -11.60 11.99 12.81
CA ALA A 127 -11.16 11.61 14.16
C ALA A 127 -9.62 11.64 14.34
N TYR A 128 -8.85 11.71 13.26
CA TYR A 128 -7.40 11.51 13.30
C TYR A 128 -6.65 12.48 14.21
N GLY A 129 -7.05 13.76 14.22
CA GLY A 129 -6.40 14.77 15.05
C GLY A 129 -6.62 14.57 16.55
N ALA A 130 -7.75 13.99 16.96
CA ALA A 130 -8.07 13.73 18.35
C ALA A 130 -7.53 12.36 18.82
N GLU A 131 -7.64 11.34 17.97
CA GLU A 131 -7.35 9.95 18.32
C GLU A 131 -6.51 9.25 17.25
N PRO A 132 -5.23 9.65 17.05
CA PRO A 132 -4.44 9.23 15.91
C PRO A 132 -4.19 7.72 15.86
N GLU A 133 -3.85 7.11 17.00
CA GLU A 133 -3.54 5.67 17.06
C GLU A 133 -4.77 4.79 16.87
N ALA A 134 -5.88 5.14 17.54
CA ALA A 134 -7.14 4.40 17.43
C ALA A 134 -7.70 4.47 16.01
N THR A 135 -7.62 5.65 15.39
CA THR A 135 -8.03 5.89 14.00
C THR A 135 -7.22 5.04 13.03
N VAL A 136 -5.89 5.03 13.16
CA VAL A 136 -5.01 4.21 12.31
C VAL A 136 -5.35 2.73 12.42
N ARG A 137 -5.57 2.22 13.64
CA ARG A 137 -5.96 0.82 13.86
C ARG A 137 -7.30 0.50 13.21
N ARG A 138 -8.32 1.32 13.45
CA ARG A 138 -9.67 1.16 12.89
C ARG A 138 -9.65 1.12 11.36
N LEU A 139 -8.95 2.05 10.73
CA LEU A 139 -8.83 2.09 9.27
C LEU A 139 -8.06 0.87 8.72
N THR A 140 -7.02 0.42 9.43
CA THR A 140 -6.26 -0.77 9.05
C THR A 140 -7.13 -2.04 9.11
N GLU A 141 -7.95 -2.20 10.14
CA GLU A 141 -8.89 -3.31 10.28
C GLU A 141 -9.97 -3.29 9.18
N ARG A 142 -10.51 -2.10 8.89
CA ARG A 142 -11.48 -1.91 7.80
C ARG A 142 -10.90 -2.29 6.45
N LEU A 143 -9.65 -1.87 6.17
CA LEU A 143 -8.94 -2.26 4.97
C LEU A 143 -8.71 -3.78 4.90
N ALA A 144 -8.33 -4.41 6.01
CA ALA A 144 -8.13 -5.86 6.08
C ALA A 144 -9.40 -6.62 5.73
N TRP A 145 -10.55 -6.20 6.27
CA TRP A 145 -11.84 -6.80 5.95
C TRP A 145 -12.20 -6.62 4.47
N ALA A 146 -12.00 -5.41 3.93
CA ALA A 146 -12.30 -5.10 2.55
C ALA A 146 -11.45 -5.90 1.56
N ILE A 147 -10.15 -6.10 1.83
CA ILE A 147 -9.27 -6.94 1.00
C ILE A 147 -9.68 -8.42 1.11
N ARG A 148 -10.00 -8.92 2.31
CA ARG A 148 -10.48 -10.31 2.47
C ARG A 148 -11.71 -10.60 1.63
N ALA A 149 -12.63 -9.64 1.52
CA ALA A 149 -13.80 -9.78 0.66
C ALA A 149 -13.48 -9.87 -0.84
N GLN A 150 -12.25 -9.52 -1.27
CA GLN A 150 -11.79 -9.62 -2.66
C GLN A 150 -10.98 -10.89 -2.96
N ILE A 151 -10.70 -11.72 -1.95
CA ILE A 151 -10.02 -13.00 -2.13
C ILE A 151 -11.11 -14.06 -2.30
N VAL A 152 -11.25 -14.58 -3.52
CA VAL A 152 -12.25 -15.59 -3.92
C VAL A 152 -11.55 -16.91 -4.24
#